data_AF-A0A424YEE7-F1
#
_entry.id   AF-A0A424YEE7-F1
#
_cell.length_a   1.000
_cell.length_b   1.000
_cell.length_c   1.000
_cell.angle_alpha   90.00
_cell.angle_beta   90.00
_cell.angle_gamma   90.00
#
_symmetry.space_group_name_H-M   'P 1'
#
loop_
_entity.id
_entity.type
_entity.pdbx_description
1 polymer ?
#
loop_
_entity_poly.entity_id
_entity_poly.type
_entity_poly.pdbx_seq_one_letter_code
_entity_poly.pdbx_strand_id
1 'polypeptide(L)'
;MMDRLCQYLKNLQEKLDLEKQKIQLEDEIGITSGFIKRYALLIDDFIMYDGRVGAALGLLVRSFCEEASLNSIPQELLFSYGKGREAEASSIESNRRNPFLGKYRFPEMAGNPERHLRDSIRSSWLLKGVLDSTNSKFNTLQQNGPLDMRLWALQSALFMIGYDVRYN
;
A
#
# COMPACT_ATOMS: atom_id res chain seq x y z
N MET A 1 8.31 14.29 -26.37
CA MET A 1 7.28 14.26 -25.32
C MET A 1 7.77 13.48 -24.10
N MET A 2 8.36 12.29 -24.30
CA MET A 2 9.01 11.48 -23.25
C MET A 2 10.10 12.23 -22.47
N ASP A 3 10.97 12.98 -23.16
CA ASP A 3 12.09 13.69 -22.51
C ASP A 3 11.64 14.80 -21.55
N ARG A 4 10.52 15.48 -21.86
CA ARG A 4 9.94 16.50 -20.98
C ARG A 4 9.38 15.89 -19.70
N LEU A 5 8.80 14.68 -19.79
CA LEU A 5 8.30 13.95 -18.62
C LEU A 5 9.45 13.47 -17.75
N CYS A 6 10.49 12.88 -18.36
CA CYS A 6 11.69 12.46 -17.65
C CYS A 6 12.39 13.63 -16.96
N GLN A 7 12.51 14.77 -17.64
CA GLN A 7 13.10 15.98 -17.04
C GLN A 7 12.22 16.54 -15.91
N TYR A 8 10.90 16.53 -16.07
CA TYR A 8 9.97 16.94 -15.03
C TYR A 8 10.07 16.06 -13.77
N LEU A 9 10.17 14.74 -13.94
CA LEU A 9 10.33 13.78 -12.84
C LEU A 9 11.68 13.94 -12.14
N LYS A 10 12.78 14.13 -12.89
CA LYS A 10 14.11 14.42 -12.32
C LYS A 10 14.12 15.73 -11.50
N ASN A 11 13.53 16.79 -12.05
CA ASN A 11 13.42 18.07 -11.35
C ASN A 11 12.52 17.97 -10.10
N LEU A 12 11.49 17.11 -10.14
CA LEU A 12 10.66 16.80 -8.97
C LEU A 12 11.44 16.04 -7.90
N GLN A 13 12.28 15.08 -8.31
CA GLN A 13 13.12 14.31 -7.41
C GLN A 13 14.09 15.21 -6.64
N GLU A 14 14.75 16.15 -7.33
CA GLU A 14 15.62 17.14 -6.68
C GLU A 14 14.86 18.07 -5.73
N LYS A 15 13.61 18.41 -6.06
CA LYS A 15 12.75 19.26 -5.22
C LYS A 15 12.15 18.54 -4.03
N LEU A 16 12.11 17.21 -4.03
CA LEU A 16 11.50 16.39 -2.98
C LEU A 16 12.56 15.65 -2.14
N ASP A 17 13.83 16.03 -2.29
CA ASP A 17 14.96 15.60 -1.48
C ASP A 17 14.71 15.97 0.00
N LEU A 18 14.32 14.95 0.77
CA LEU A 18 13.86 15.06 2.16
C LEU A 18 14.95 15.55 3.12
N GLU A 19 16.23 15.45 2.74
CA GLU A 19 17.33 16.01 3.52
C GLU A 19 17.40 17.54 3.44
N LYS A 20 16.77 18.15 2.42
CA LYS A 20 16.81 19.60 2.16
C LYS A 20 15.50 20.31 2.47
N GLN A 21 14.38 19.59 2.57
CA GLN A 21 13.08 20.18 2.90
C GLN A 21 12.55 19.66 4.24
N LYS A 22 12.32 20.59 5.18
CA LYS A 22 11.30 20.38 6.20
C LYS A 22 9.99 20.15 5.48
N ILE A 23 9.44 18.94 5.54
CA ILE A 23 8.03 18.72 5.21
C ILE A 23 7.24 19.47 6.28
N GLN A 24 7.00 20.77 6.05
CA GLN A 24 5.87 21.43 6.66
C GLN A 24 4.65 20.78 6.00
N LEU A 25 3.93 19.98 6.78
CA LEU A 25 2.56 19.61 6.47
C LEU A 25 1.74 20.92 6.50
N GLU A 26 1.87 21.73 5.45
CA GLU A 26 1.00 22.86 5.23
C GLU A 26 -0.39 22.31 4.95
N ASP A 27 -1.42 22.95 5.53
CA ASP A 27 -2.84 22.60 5.45
C ASP A 27 -3.38 22.44 4.00
N GLU A 28 -2.57 22.74 2.99
CA GLU A 28 -2.88 22.65 1.56
C GLU A 28 -2.47 21.34 0.87
N ILE A 29 -1.64 20.48 1.50
CA ILE A 29 -1.18 19.26 0.86
C ILE A 29 -2.18 18.12 1.08
N GLY A 30 -3.19 18.06 0.22
CA GLY A 30 -4.10 16.92 0.16
C GLY A 30 -3.34 15.62 -0.13
N ILE A 31 -3.32 14.69 0.84
CA ILE A 31 -2.82 13.33 0.66
C ILE A 31 -3.81 12.59 -0.25
N THR A 32 -3.57 12.71 -1.55
CA THR A 32 -4.34 12.04 -2.60
C THR A 32 -3.61 10.77 -3.05
N SER A 33 -4.30 9.90 -3.78
CA SER A 33 -3.64 8.77 -4.47
C SER A 33 -2.51 9.21 -5.41
N GLY A 34 -2.59 10.43 -5.97
CA GLY A 34 -1.52 11.03 -6.77
C GLY A 34 -0.33 11.50 -5.94
N PHE A 35 -0.54 11.91 -4.69
CA PHE A 35 0.53 12.20 -3.74
C PHE A 35 1.34 10.92 -3.47
N ILE A 36 0.69 9.85 -3.04
CA ILE A 36 1.33 8.56 -2.70
C ILE A 36 2.17 8.02 -3.86
N LYS A 37 1.65 8.09 -5.10
CA LYS A 37 2.36 7.64 -6.30
C LYS A 37 3.61 8.44 -6.62
N ARG A 38 3.64 9.74 -6.30
CA ARG A 38 4.85 10.56 -6.46
C ARG A 38 5.92 10.09 -5.49
N TYR A 39 5.58 9.90 -4.22
CA TYR A 39 6.54 9.43 -3.22
C TYR A 39 7.05 8.02 -3.51
N ALA A 40 6.20 7.14 -4.02
CA ALA A 40 6.60 5.78 -4.44
C ALA A 40 7.60 5.76 -5.62
N LEU A 41 7.75 6.86 -6.36
CA LEU A 41 8.76 6.99 -7.41
C LEU A 41 10.05 7.66 -6.92
N LEU A 42 10.01 8.29 -5.76
CA LEU A 42 11.08 9.15 -5.25
C LEU A 42 11.81 8.51 -4.06
N ILE A 43 11.13 7.66 -3.32
CA ILE A 43 11.65 6.91 -2.19
C ILE A 43 11.65 5.44 -2.61
N ASP A 44 12.84 4.84 -2.68
CA ASP A 44 13.03 3.49 -3.25
C ASP A 44 12.24 2.40 -2.52
N ASP A 45 12.03 2.55 -1.21
CA ASP A 45 11.30 1.60 -0.35
C ASP A 45 9.84 2.03 -0.06
N PHE A 46 9.30 3.00 -0.81
CA PHE A 46 7.92 3.46 -0.63
C PHE A 46 6.96 2.82 -1.65
N ILE A 47 5.92 2.12 -1.18
CA ILE A 47 5.02 1.38 -2.07
C ILE A 47 3.84 2.22 -2.57
N MET A 48 3.28 1.82 -3.71
CA MET A 48 2.01 2.38 -4.19
C MET A 48 0.84 1.73 -3.46
N TYR A 49 0.60 2.15 -2.22
CA TYR A 49 -0.52 1.67 -1.44
C TYR A 49 -1.85 2.20 -2.00
N ASP A 50 -2.58 1.32 -2.70
CA ASP A 50 -3.91 1.59 -3.22
C ASP A 50 -4.96 0.68 -2.55
N GLY A 51 -6.23 0.86 -2.96
CA GLY A 51 -7.33 0.08 -2.41
C GLY A 51 -7.20 -1.43 -2.59
N ARG A 52 -6.48 -1.92 -3.61
CA ARG A 52 -6.24 -3.35 -3.84
C ARG A 52 -5.11 -3.86 -2.98
N VAL A 53 -3.99 -3.12 -2.89
CA VAL A 53 -2.90 -3.49 -1.97
C VAL A 53 -3.43 -3.60 -0.54
N GLY A 54 -4.25 -2.65 -0.09
CA GLY A 54 -4.91 -2.72 1.21
C GLY A 54 -5.86 -3.91 1.38
N ALA A 55 -6.60 -4.29 0.33
CA ALA A 55 -7.45 -5.48 0.35
C ALA A 55 -6.66 -6.78 0.49
N ALA A 56 -5.56 -6.91 -0.26
CA ALA A 56 -4.68 -8.08 -0.19
C ALA A 56 -3.99 -8.18 1.18
N LEU A 57 -3.53 -7.07 1.74
CA LEU A 57 -2.97 -7.05 3.09
C LEU A 57 -4.01 -7.43 4.14
N GLY A 58 -5.25 -6.94 4.00
CA GLY A 58 -6.35 -7.36 4.88
C GLY A 58 -6.60 -8.86 4.81
N LEU A 59 -6.59 -9.45 3.61
CA LEU A 59 -6.70 -10.89 3.42
C LEU A 59 -5.57 -11.66 4.13
N LEU A 60 -4.31 -11.26 3.91
CA LEU A 60 -3.14 -11.91 4.53
C LEU A 60 -3.14 -11.79 6.06
N VAL A 61 -3.46 -10.61 6.59
CA VAL A 61 -3.56 -10.37 8.03
C VAL A 61 -4.68 -11.21 8.65
N ARG A 62 -5.80 -11.34 7.95
CA ARG A 62 -6.90 -12.20 8.38
C ARG A 62 -6.43 -13.66 8.45
N SER A 63 -5.83 -14.20 7.39
CA SER A 63 -5.31 -15.57 7.37
C SER A 63 -4.32 -15.81 8.50
N PHE A 64 -3.39 -14.87 8.73
CA PHE A 64 -2.48 -14.92 9.88
C PHE A 64 -3.23 -14.97 11.23
N CYS A 65 -4.26 -14.14 11.42
CA CYS A 65 -5.04 -14.13 12.66
C CYS A 65 -5.83 -15.44 12.86
N GLU A 66 -6.33 -16.04 11.77
CA GLU A 66 -7.02 -17.33 11.80
C GLU A 66 -6.06 -18.46 12.15
N GLU A 67 -4.92 -18.54 11.49
CA GLU A 67 -3.86 -19.54 11.74
C GLU A 67 -3.30 -19.42 13.17
N ALA A 68 -3.06 -18.20 13.64
CA ALA A 68 -2.58 -17.94 15.00
C ALA A 68 -3.69 -17.95 16.07
N SER A 69 -4.95 -18.23 15.68
CA SER A 69 -6.12 -18.25 16.59
C SER A 69 -6.31 -16.96 17.41
N LEU A 70 -5.99 -15.81 16.82
CA LEU A 70 -6.13 -14.50 17.47
C LEU A 70 -7.60 -14.11 17.61
N ASN A 71 -7.93 -13.43 18.71
CA ASN A 71 -9.29 -12.97 18.97
C ASN A 71 -9.68 -11.72 18.17
N SER A 72 -8.70 -10.92 17.76
CA SER A 72 -8.88 -9.68 17.01
C SER A 72 -7.64 -9.39 16.17
N ILE A 73 -7.79 -8.52 15.17
CA ILE A 73 -6.66 -8.00 14.38
C ILE A 73 -5.81 -7.08 15.28
N PRO A 74 -4.47 -7.27 15.35
CA PRO A 74 -3.58 -6.33 16.01
C PRO A 74 -3.66 -4.92 15.38
N GLN A 75 -3.60 -3.88 16.20
CA GLN A 75 -3.78 -2.49 15.74
C GLN A 75 -2.70 -2.05 14.74
N GLU A 76 -1.53 -2.66 14.81
CA GLU A 76 -0.38 -2.46 13.94
C GLU A 76 -0.65 -2.98 12.53
N LEU A 77 -1.46 -4.04 12.40
CA LEU A 77 -1.81 -4.73 11.16
C LEU A 77 -3.20 -4.35 10.64
N LEU A 78 -3.87 -3.37 11.26
CA LEU A 78 -5.21 -2.91 10.89
C LEU A 78 -5.17 -1.95 9.69
N PHE A 79 -4.81 -2.49 8.53
CA PHE A 79 -4.72 -1.79 7.24
C PHE A 79 -6.10 -1.46 6.67
N SER A 80 -6.22 -0.30 6.02
CA SER A 80 -7.45 0.08 5.33
C SER A 80 -7.50 -0.39 3.88
N TYR A 81 -8.67 -0.81 3.43
CA TYR A 81 -8.89 -1.24 2.04
C TYR A 81 -9.75 -0.20 1.30
N GLY A 82 -9.59 -0.12 -0.02
CA GLY A 82 -10.36 0.81 -0.85
C GLY A 82 -11.49 0.08 -1.57
N LYS A 83 -12.72 0.62 -1.49
CA LYS A 83 -13.88 0.07 -2.22
C LYS A 83 -13.61 -0.10 -3.71
N GLY A 84 -14.10 -1.20 -4.29
CA GLY A 84 -14.17 -1.37 -5.74
C GLY A 84 -15.14 -0.33 -6.34
N ARG A 85 -14.85 0.17 -7.55
CA ARG A 85 -15.76 1.10 -8.25
C ARG A 85 -17.12 0.49 -8.58
N GLU A 86 -17.16 -0.84 -8.68
CA GLU A 86 -18.37 -1.63 -8.97
C GLU A 86 -19.22 -1.90 -7.73
N ALA A 87 -18.72 -1.61 -6.52
CA ALA A 87 -19.50 -1.80 -5.30
C ALA A 87 -20.61 -0.74 -5.26
N GLU A 88 -21.87 -1.18 -5.25
CA GLU A 88 -22.97 -0.27 -4.92
C GLU A 88 -22.72 0.32 -3.53
N ALA A 89 -23.11 1.59 -3.34
CA ALA A 89 -22.79 2.35 -2.13
C ALA A 89 -23.25 1.68 -0.82
N SER A 90 -24.16 0.71 -0.90
CA SER A 90 -24.83 0.05 0.23
C SER A 90 -24.49 -1.43 0.45
N SER A 91 -23.83 -2.14 -0.48
CA SER A 91 -23.61 -3.59 -0.32
C SER A 91 -22.16 -3.96 -0.05
N ILE A 92 -21.87 -4.25 1.22
CA ILE A 92 -20.57 -4.77 1.70
C ILE A 92 -20.21 -6.11 1.02
N GLU A 93 -21.22 -6.91 0.67
CA GLU A 93 -21.11 -8.23 0.04
C GLU A 93 -20.74 -8.15 -1.45
N SER A 94 -21.09 -7.06 -2.14
CA SER A 94 -20.73 -6.87 -3.56
C SER A 94 -19.29 -6.37 -3.73
N ASN A 95 -18.69 -5.86 -2.67
CA ASN A 95 -17.35 -5.29 -2.72
C ASN A 95 -16.27 -6.38 -2.76
N ARG A 96 -15.80 -6.67 -3.97
CA ARG A 96 -14.72 -7.63 -4.23
C ARG A 96 -13.45 -7.43 -3.40
N ARG A 97 -13.22 -6.20 -2.93
CA ARG A 97 -12.02 -5.83 -2.18
C ARG A 97 -12.17 -5.94 -0.68
N ASN A 98 -13.33 -6.36 -0.18
CA ASN A 98 -13.61 -6.45 1.23
C ASN A 98 -12.98 -7.71 1.85
N PRO A 99 -11.96 -7.59 2.72
CA PRO A 99 -11.31 -8.74 3.35
C PRO A 99 -12.06 -9.29 4.56
N PHE A 100 -13.25 -8.77 4.91
CA PHE A 100 -13.94 -9.12 6.15
C PHE A 100 -14.36 -10.59 6.19
N LEU A 101 -14.19 -11.22 7.37
CA LEU A 101 -14.80 -12.51 7.67
C LEU A 101 -15.00 -12.64 9.19
N GLY A 102 -16.19 -13.09 9.62
CA GLY A 102 -16.45 -13.40 11.03
C GLY A 102 -16.21 -12.20 11.96
N LYS A 103 -15.21 -12.28 12.84
CA LYS A 103 -14.81 -11.22 13.79
C LYS A 103 -13.74 -10.26 13.26
N TYR A 104 -13.10 -10.59 12.13
CA TYR A 104 -12.04 -9.80 11.54
C TYR A 104 -12.65 -8.72 10.61
N ARG A 105 -12.50 -7.46 11.01
CA ARG A 105 -13.04 -6.27 10.33
C ARG A 105 -11.92 -5.29 10.07
N PHE A 106 -11.93 -4.70 8.89
CA PHE A 106 -10.92 -3.73 8.45
C PHE A 106 -11.58 -2.38 8.13
N PRO A 107 -10.88 -1.26 8.35
CA PRO A 107 -11.40 0.05 8.02
C PRO A 107 -11.41 0.29 6.51
N GLU A 108 -12.36 1.08 6.02
CA GLU A 108 -12.31 1.60 4.66
C GLU A 108 -11.34 2.79 4.57
N MET A 109 -10.71 2.93 3.40
CA MET A 109 -9.74 4.00 3.11
C MET A 109 -10.41 5.36 2.83
N ALA A 110 -11.69 5.37 2.43
CA ALA A 110 -12.35 6.57 1.94
C ALA A 110 -12.47 7.67 3.02
N GLY A 111 -12.12 8.91 2.65
CA GLY A 111 -12.32 10.09 3.49
C GLY A 111 -11.34 10.26 4.65
N ASN A 112 -10.26 9.47 4.73
CA ASN A 112 -9.26 9.60 5.80
C ASN A 112 -7.82 9.62 5.25
N PRO A 113 -7.31 10.81 4.86
CA PRO A 113 -5.99 10.95 4.24
C PRO A 113 -4.83 10.58 5.20
N GLU A 114 -4.96 10.87 6.50
CA GLU A 114 -3.97 10.49 7.51
C GLU A 114 -3.82 8.97 7.64
N ARG A 115 -4.95 8.25 7.65
CA ARG A 115 -4.98 6.79 7.63
C ARG A 115 -4.32 6.25 6.38
N HIS A 116 -4.59 6.84 5.22
CA HIS A 116 -3.98 6.40 3.96
C HIS A 116 -2.45 6.56 3.98
N LEU A 117 -1.94 7.70 4.45
CA LEU A 117 -0.50 7.93 4.61
C LEU A 117 0.12 6.94 5.60
N ARG A 118 -0.48 6.79 6.78
CA ARG A 118 -0.01 5.84 7.80
C ARG A 118 0.03 4.41 7.27
N ASP A 119 -1.02 3.98 6.58
CA ASP A 119 -1.09 2.63 6.02
C ASP A 119 -0.02 2.42 4.93
N SER A 120 0.28 3.46 4.15
CA SER A 120 1.34 3.42 3.15
C SER A 120 2.72 3.25 3.78
N ILE A 121 3.03 4.04 4.81
CA ILE A 121 4.28 3.95 5.56
C ILE A 121 4.43 2.57 6.21
N ARG A 122 3.40 2.12 6.94
CA ARG A 122 3.43 0.82 7.64
C ARG A 122 3.54 -0.35 6.67
N SER A 123 2.84 -0.29 5.55
CA SER A 123 2.91 -1.34 4.54
C SER A 123 4.28 -1.39 3.89
N SER A 124 4.89 -0.24 3.59
CA SER A 124 6.27 -0.17 3.13
C SER A 124 7.23 -0.87 4.09
N TRP A 125 7.17 -0.54 5.39
CA TRP A 125 8.02 -1.18 6.40
C TRP A 125 7.75 -2.67 6.53
N LEU A 126 6.48 -3.09 6.54
CA LEU A 126 6.10 -4.49 6.62
C LEU A 126 6.62 -5.29 5.44
N LEU A 127 6.37 -4.82 4.21
CA LEU A 127 6.77 -5.53 3.00
C LEU A 127 8.29 -5.58 2.86
N LYS A 128 8.99 -4.49 3.18
CA LYS A 128 10.45 -4.46 3.23
C LYS A 128 10.99 -5.44 4.26
N GLY A 129 10.45 -5.40 5.48
CA GLY A 129 10.83 -6.33 6.56
C GLY A 129 10.59 -7.79 6.19
N VAL A 130 9.48 -8.12 5.55
CA VAL A 130 9.21 -9.47 5.04
C VAL A 130 10.23 -9.88 3.98
N LEU A 131 10.53 -9.00 3.02
CA LEU A 131 11.53 -9.29 2.00
C LEU A 131 12.93 -9.48 2.60
N ASP A 132 13.31 -8.69 3.59
CA ASP A 132 14.64 -8.77 4.19
C ASP A 132 14.77 -9.96 5.17
N SER A 133 13.67 -10.43 5.76
CA SER A 133 13.66 -11.53 6.73
C SER A 133 13.28 -12.91 6.15
N THR A 134 12.78 -12.98 4.92
CA THR A 134 12.33 -14.23 4.30
C THR A 134 13.08 -14.55 3.01
N ASN A 135 13.16 -15.84 2.69
CA ASN A 135 13.67 -16.30 1.41
C ASN A 135 12.49 -16.67 0.49
N SER A 136 12.48 -16.10 -0.69
CA SER A 136 11.39 -16.19 -1.67
C SER A 136 11.96 -16.18 -3.09
N LYS A 137 11.09 -16.40 -4.08
CA LYS A 137 11.46 -16.24 -5.49
C LYS A 137 11.84 -14.80 -5.85
N PHE A 138 11.47 -13.81 -5.04
CA PHE A 138 11.84 -12.42 -5.28
C PHE A 138 13.28 -12.10 -4.87
N ASN A 139 13.97 -12.99 -4.14
CA ASN A 139 15.36 -12.76 -3.73
C ASN A 139 16.35 -12.77 -4.92
N THR A 140 15.93 -13.24 -6.10
CA THR A 140 16.73 -13.18 -7.33
C THR A 140 16.64 -11.83 -8.05
N LEU A 141 15.72 -10.95 -7.64
CA LEU A 141 15.54 -9.62 -8.22
C LEU A 141 16.47 -8.59 -7.56
N GLN A 142 16.82 -7.55 -8.30
CA GLN A 142 17.72 -6.49 -7.82
C GLN A 142 17.12 -5.73 -6.62
N GLN A 143 17.95 -5.51 -5.60
CA GLN A 143 17.65 -4.69 -4.42
C GLN A 143 18.55 -3.44 -4.39
N ASN A 144 18.15 -2.40 -3.64
CA ASN A 144 18.95 -1.19 -3.37
C ASN A 144 19.37 -0.40 -4.63
N GLY A 145 18.59 -0.50 -5.70
CA GLY A 145 18.68 0.38 -6.87
C GLY A 145 17.40 1.20 -7.03
N PRO A 146 17.37 2.17 -7.97
CA PRO A 146 16.16 2.93 -8.27
C PRO A 146 15.01 1.97 -8.54
N LEU A 147 13.92 2.09 -7.77
CA LEU A 147 12.80 1.15 -7.77
C LEU A 147 13.24 -0.26 -7.32
N ASP A 148 13.28 -0.52 -6.00
CA ASP A 148 13.60 -1.85 -5.44
C ASP A 148 12.71 -2.93 -6.10
N MET A 149 13.30 -3.74 -6.99
CA MET A 149 12.54 -4.64 -7.85
C MET A 149 11.87 -5.76 -7.05
N ARG A 150 12.42 -6.11 -5.89
CA ARG A 150 11.83 -7.08 -4.97
C ARG A 150 10.52 -6.54 -4.41
N LEU A 151 10.57 -5.28 -3.93
CA LEU A 151 9.41 -4.59 -3.39
C LEU A 151 8.36 -4.31 -4.48
N TRP A 152 8.80 -3.93 -5.68
CA TRP A 152 7.95 -3.76 -6.85
C TRP A 152 7.22 -5.03 -7.28
N ALA A 153 7.91 -6.17 -7.31
CA ALA A 153 7.29 -7.44 -7.63
C ALA A 153 6.26 -7.84 -6.56
N LEU A 154 6.58 -7.65 -5.28
CA LEU A 154 5.68 -7.96 -4.18
C LEU A 154 4.43 -7.07 -4.17
N GLN A 155 4.57 -5.75 -4.29
CA GLN A 155 3.40 -4.86 -4.38
C GLN A 155 2.53 -5.17 -5.62
N SER A 156 3.15 -5.58 -6.75
CA SER A 156 2.42 -5.94 -7.96
C SER A 156 1.61 -7.23 -7.77
N ALA A 157 2.18 -8.21 -7.06
CA ALA A 157 1.46 -9.42 -6.69
C ALA A 157 0.28 -9.10 -5.77
N LEU A 158 0.49 -8.29 -4.73
CA LEU A 158 -0.57 -7.86 -3.81
C LEU A 158 -1.68 -7.11 -4.54
N PHE A 159 -1.32 -6.24 -5.48
CA PHE A 159 -2.28 -5.53 -6.30
C PHE A 159 -3.16 -6.46 -7.14
N MET A 160 -2.60 -7.55 -7.66
CA MET A 160 -3.36 -8.57 -8.40
C MET A 160 -4.25 -9.39 -7.47
N ILE A 161 -3.74 -9.85 -6.32
CA ILE A 161 -4.50 -10.58 -5.30
C ILE A 161 -5.68 -9.72 -4.80
N GLY A 162 -5.41 -8.44 -4.55
CA GLY A 162 -6.39 -7.48 -4.05
C GLY A 162 -7.47 -7.09 -5.04
N TYR A 163 -7.48 -7.65 -6.25
CA TYR A 163 -8.55 -7.44 -7.22
C TYR A 163 -9.88 -8.04 -6.73
N ASP A 164 -9.84 -9.25 -6.17
CA ASP A 164 -10.98 -9.94 -5.53
C ASP A 164 -10.49 -10.83 -4.38
N VAL A 165 -10.91 -10.53 -3.16
CA VAL A 165 -10.51 -11.24 -1.93
C VAL A 165 -11.66 -12.02 -1.28
N ARG A 166 -12.81 -12.14 -1.96
CA ARG A 166 -14.02 -12.76 -1.38
C ARG A 166 -13.96 -14.29 -1.27
N TYR A 167 -13.15 -14.95 -2.11
CA TYR A 167 -13.16 -16.42 -2.27
C TYR A 167 -11.92 -17.12 -1.68
N ASN A 168 -11.15 -16.41 -0.86
CA ASN A 168 -9.96 -16.93 -0.20
C ASN A 168 -10.23 -17.16 1.28
#